data_AF-A0A9D5J021-F1
#
_entry.id   AF-A0A9D5J021-F1
#
_cell.length_a   1.000
_cell.length_b   1.000
_cell.length_c   1.000
_cell.angle_alpha   90.00
_cell.angle_beta   90.00
_cell.angle_gamma   90.00
#
_symmetry.space_group_name_H-M   'P 1'
#
loop_
_entity.id
_entity.type
_entity.pdbx_description
1 polymer ?
#
loop_
_entity_poly.entity_id
_entity_poly.type
_entity_poly.pdbx_seq_one_letter_code
_entity_poly.pdbx_strand_id
1 'polypeptide(L)'
;MTPRKIPHPGSFCNEDLQVRTLWMRLLPVSGRVGSMTNEDRNRIARFWRKYLRLTRGRVSALRALEVIGDEERDESFRHSVKTIRRMIEDGSTISEAMSKASAGFSLSVIELVKTAEKTGAWDEILQEIVDGLEDGTFD
;
A
#
# COMPACT_ATOMS: atom_id res chain seq x y z
N MET A 1 47.06 -25.55 -9.69
CA MET A 1 46.51 -24.23 -10.05
C MET A 1 45.99 -23.58 -8.78
N THR A 2 46.48 -22.38 -8.49
CA THR A 2 46.63 -21.81 -7.14
C THR A 2 45.31 -21.40 -6.46
N PRO A 3 45.17 -21.57 -5.13
CA PRO A 3 44.00 -21.09 -4.40
C PRO A 3 44.01 -19.55 -4.29
N ARG A 4 42.86 -18.91 -4.55
CA ARG A 4 42.68 -17.45 -4.36
C ARG A 4 42.81 -17.12 -2.87
N LYS A 5 43.79 -16.27 -2.53
CA LYS A 5 43.93 -15.66 -1.20
C LYS A 5 42.67 -14.86 -0.86
N ILE A 6 42.06 -15.16 0.27
CA ILE A 6 41.06 -14.29 0.91
C ILE A 6 41.85 -13.25 1.73
N PRO A 7 41.68 -11.94 1.50
CA PRO A 7 42.45 -10.95 2.24
C PRO A 7 41.91 -10.78 3.67
N HIS A 8 42.84 -10.63 4.63
CA HIS A 8 42.54 -10.28 6.02
C HIS A 8 42.16 -8.80 6.15
N PRO A 9 41.31 -8.43 7.13
CA PRO A 9 40.88 -7.05 7.33
C PRO A 9 42.01 -6.26 7.98
N GLY A 10 42.82 -5.53 7.19
CA GLY A 10 43.90 -4.74 7.78
C GLY A 10 44.86 -3.99 6.88
N SER A 11 44.68 -3.96 5.55
CA SER A 11 45.51 -3.13 4.66
C SER A 11 44.73 -2.72 3.41
N PHE A 12 43.98 -1.62 3.49
CA PHE A 12 43.39 -0.97 2.32
C PHE A 12 44.29 0.20 1.90
N CYS A 13 45.08 0.01 0.84
CA CYS A 13 45.64 1.10 0.05
C CYS A 13 44.61 1.55 -0.98
N ASN A 14 44.42 2.87 -1.10
CA ASN A 14 43.64 3.52 -2.14
C ASN A 14 44.21 3.14 -3.52
N GLU A 15 43.40 2.48 -4.37
CA GLU A 15 43.28 2.67 -5.83
C GLU A 15 42.46 1.49 -6.42
N ASP A 16 41.14 1.48 -6.26
CA ASP A 16 40.27 0.56 -7.03
C ASP A 16 38.83 1.09 -7.13
N LEU A 17 38.65 2.15 -7.93
CA LEU A 17 37.34 2.72 -8.23
C LEU A 17 36.50 1.85 -9.18
N GLN A 18 37.05 0.76 -9.74
CA GLN A 18 36.33 -0.09 -10.71
C GLN A 18 35.43 -1.16 -10.07
N VAL A 19 35.67 -1.55 -8.82
CA VAL A 19 34.85 -2.60 -8.18
C VAL A 19 33.54 -2.07 -7.59
N ARG A 20 33.40 -0.76 -7.37
CA ARG A 20 32.21 -0.17 -6.71
C ARG A 20 30.93 -0.28 -7.54
N THR A 21 31.01 -0.29 -8.87
CA THR A 21 29.84 -0.38 -9.76
C THR A 21 29.37 -1.81 -10.03
N LEU A 22 30.26 -2.80 -9.86
CA LEU A 22 29.94 -4.20 -10.13
C LEU A 22 29.05 -4.81 -9.04
N TRP A 23 29.16 -4.37 -7.79
CA TRP A 23 28.28 -4.80 -6.70
C TRP A 23 26.83 -4.35 -6.88
N MET A 24 26.58 -3.23 -7.56
CA MET A 24 25.21 -2.72 -7.78
C MET A 24 24.37 -3.59 -8.73
N ARG A 25 25.02 -4.40 -9.59
CA ARG A 25 24.35 -5.19 -10.64
C ARG A 25 23.86 -6.56 -10.17
N LEU A 26 24.15 -6.93 -8.92
CA LEU A 26 23.75 -8.20 -8.29
C LEU A 26 22.77 -8.02 -7.14
N LEU A 27 22.22 -6.81 -6.94
CA LEU A 27 21.09 -6.66 -6.03
C LEU A 27 19.92 -7.46 -6.61
N PRO A 28 19.38 -8.43 -5.88
CA PRO A 28 18.14 -9.05 -6.29
C PRO A 28 17.08 -7.95 -6.28
N VAL A 29 16.50 -7.65 -7.45
CA VAL A 29 15.21 -6.97 -7.53
C VAL A 29 14.19 -7.99 -7.05
N SER A 30 14.21 -8.27 -5.75
CA SER A 30 13.20 -9.06 -5.08
C SER A 30 11.94 -8.22 -5.12
N GLY A 31 11.18 -8.37 -6.20
CA GLY A 31 9.77 -8.01 -6.25
C GLY A 31 9.09 -8.76 -5.13
N ARG A 32 9.09 -8.15 -3.94
CA ARG A 32 8.36 -8.64 -2.78
C ARG A 32 6.89 -8.44 -3.11
N VAL A 33 6.22 -9.51 -3.52
CA VAL A 33 4.85 -9.74 -3.08
C VAL A 33 4.96 -9.91 -1.57
N GLY A 34 5.02 -8.78 -0.86
CA GLY A 34 5.12 -8.76 0.59
C GLY A 34 3.75 -9.09 1.13
N SER A 35 3.64 -10.16 1.92
CA SER A 35 2.47 -10.38 2.77
C SER A 35 2.15 -9.10 3.53
N MET A 36 0.86 -8.73 3.57
CA MET A 36 0.37 -7.57 4.28
C MET A 36 0.91 -7.56 5.72
N THR A 37 1.58 -6.48 6.14
CA THR A 37 2.02 -6.39 7.53
C THR A 37 0.83 -6.08 8.44
N ASN A 38 0.93 -6.40 9.73
CA ASN A 38 -0.09 -6.01 10.71
C ASN A 38 -0.27 -4.47 10.77
N GLU A 39 0.80 -3.71 10.49
CA GLU A 39 0.72 -2.24 10.47
C GLU A 39 -0.10 -1.75 9.27
N ASP A 40 0.13 -2.32 8.09
CA ASP A 40 -0.63 -2.00 6.87
C ASP A 40 -2.10 -2.35 7.04
N ARG A 41 -2.39 -3.53 7.59
CA ARG A 41 -3.76 -3.98 7.87
C ARG A 41 -4.49 -3.02 8.82
N ASN A 42 -3.85 -2.65 9.93
CA ASN A 42 -4.39 -1.69 10.89
C ASN A 42 -4.59 -0.30 10.27
N ARG A 43 -3.72 0.12 9.35
CA ARG A 43 -3.85 1.38 8.62
C ARG A 43 -5.06 1.37 7.69
N ILE A 44 -5.23 0.30 6.92
CA ILE A 44 -6.37 0.12 6.02
C ILE A 44 -7.68 0.05 6.83
N ALA A 45 -7.70 -0.61 7.98
CA ALA A 45 -8.86 -0.65 8.87
C ALA A 45 -9.24 0.77 9.37
N ARG A 46 -8.25 1.57 9.79
CA ARG A 46 -8.48 2.97 10.19
C ARG A 46 -8.98 3.83 9.03
N PHE A 47 -8.46 3.62 7.82
CA PHE A 47 -8.91 4.28 6.61
C PHE A 47 -10.40 4.03 6.37
N TRP A 48 -10.83 2.76 6.32
CA TRP A 48 -12.23 2.41 6.05
C TRP A 48 -13.17 2.87 7.15
N ARG A 49 -12.76 2.76 8.41
CA ARG A 49 -13.54 3.29 9.53
C ARG A 49 -13.73 4.81 9.45
N LYS A 50 -12.69 5.56 9.08
CA LYS A 50 -12.81 7.01 8.87
C LYS A 50 -13.74 7.31 7.70
N TYR A 51 -13.57 6.61 6.58
CA TYR A 51 -14.38 6.78 5.38
C TYR A 51 -15.87 6.56 5.70
N LEU A 52 -16.21 5.44 6.37
CA LEU A 52 -17.57 5.10 6.79
C LEU A 52 -18.19 6.18 7.69
N ARG A 53 -17.44 6.72 8.66
CA ARG A 53 -17.95 7.81 9.51
C ARG A 53 -18.26 9.07 8.71
N LEU A 54 -17.39 9.44 7.78
CA LEU A 54 -17.57 10.64 6.96
C LEU A 54 -18.75 10.48 6.00
N THR A 55 -18.87 9.34 5.31
CA THR A 55 -19.95 9.09 4.36
C THR A 55 -21.31 8.96 5.05
N ARG A 56 -21.38 8.33 6.24
CA ARG A 56 -22.59 8.35 7.09
C ARG A 56 -22.99 9.77 7.50
N GLY A 57 -22.01 10.63 7.72
CA GLY A 57 -22.19 12.07 7.94
C GLY A 57 -22.59 12.86 6.69
N ARG A 58 -22.89 12.18 5.56
CA ARG A 58 -23.22 12.77 4.25
C ARG A 58 -22.10 13.61 3.64
N VAL A 59 -20.86 13.37 4.04
CA VAL A 59 -19.69 13.89 3.31
C VAL A 59 -19.55 13.10 2.02
N SER A 60 -19.33 13.80 0.90
CA SER A 60 -19.13 13.13 -0.39
C SER A 60 -17.88 12.23 -0.35
N ALA A 61 -17.89 11.15 -1.13
CA ALA A 61 -16.76 10.20 -1.21
C ALA A 61 -15.42 10.91 -1.51
N LEU A 62 -15.41 11.82 -2.49
CA LEU A 62 -14.23 12.59 -2.87
C LEU A 62 -13.71 13.47 -1.72
N ARG A 63 -14.61 14.13 -0.99
CA ARG A 63 -14.22 14.95 0.17
C ARG A 63 -13.74 14.10 1.33
N ALA A 64 -14.35 12.92 1.55
CA ALA A 64 -13.89 11.99 2.56
C ALA A 64 -12.45 11.50 2.28
N LEU A 65 -12.16 11.14 1.03
CA LEU A 65 -10.80 10.75 0.59
C LEU A 65 -9.79 11.89 0.75
N GLU A 66 -10.20 13.13 0.44
CA GLU A 66 -9.35 14.31 0.63
C GLU A 66 -8.97 14.50 2.10
N VAL A 67 -9.96 14.50 3.00
CA VAL A 67 -9.72 14.63 4.44
C VAL A 67 -8.81 13.53 4.97
N ILE A 68 -9.08 12.27 4.59
CA ILE A 68 -8.26 11.14 5.06
C ILE A 68 -6.83 11.23 4.52
N GLY A 69 -6.67 11.60 3.25
CA GLY A 69 -5.36 11.77 2.62
C GLY A 69 -4.53 12.88 3.25
N ASP A 70 -5.15 13.99 3.66
CA ASP A 70 -4.45 15.10 4.30
C ASP A 70 -4.05 14.81 5.76
N GLU A 71 -4.80 13.95 6.46
CA GLU A 71 -4.46 13.49 7.80
C GLU A 71 -3.47 12.33 7.84
N GLU A 72 -3.22 11.68 6.70
CA GLU A 72 -2.37 10.49 6.63
C GLU A 72 -0.89 10.84 6.82
N ARG A 73 -0.24 10.14 7.75
CA ARG A 73 1.16 10.37 8.12
C ARG A 73 2.11 9.60 7.22
N ASP A 74 1.71 8.41 6.78
CA ASP A 74 2.50 7.63 5.85
C ASP A 74 2.44 8.22 4.45
N GLU A 75 3.60 8.61 3.91
CA GLU A 75 3.68 9.29 2.63
C GLU A 75 3.26 8.41 1.45
N SER A 76 3.58 7.11 1.49
CA SER A 76 3.23 6.17 0.42
C SER A 76 1.72 5.92 0.38
N PHE A 77 1.10 5.71 1.54
CA PHE A 77 -0.34 5.53 1.65
C PHE A 77 -1.08 6.82 1.33
N ARG A 78 -0.59 7.98 1.81
CA ARG A 78 -1.12 9.29 1.45
C ARG A 78 -1.12 9.51 -0.06
N HIS A 79 -0.01 9.21 -0.73
CA HIS A 79 0.08 9.31 -2.19
C HIS A 79 -0.93 8.39 -2.87
N SER A 80 -1.06 7.16 -2.38
CA SER A 80 -2.03 6.19 -2.90
C SER A 80 -3.47 6.66 -2.76
N VAL A 81 -3.86 7.21 -1.61
CA VAL A 81 -5.20 7.79 -1.38
C VAL A 81 -5.47 8.97 -2.31
N LYS A 82 -4.48 9.86 -2.50
CA LYS A 82 -4.59 11.00 -3.43
C LYS A 82 -4.73 10.54 -4.89
N THR A 83 -4.01 9.50 -5.29
CA THR A 83 -4.16 8.87 -6.60
C THR A 83 -5.54 8.27 -6.77
N ILE A 84 -6.06 7.53 -5.77
CA ILE A 84 -7.41 6.96 -5.81
C ILE A 84 -8.45 8.06 -6.00
N ARG A 85 -8.38 9.13 -5.19
CA ARG A 85 -9.27 10.28 -5.30
C ARG A 85 -9.27 10.87 -6.71
N ARG A 86 -8.08 11.13 -7.27
CA ARG A 86 -7.95 11.67 -8.64
C ARG A 86 -8.57 10.76 -9.68
N MET A 87 -8.33 9.45 -9.59
CA MET A 87 -8.90 8.49 -10.54
C MET A 87 -10.42 8.45 -10.49
N ILE A 88 -11.02 8.62 -9.31
CA ILE A 88 -12.46 8.73 -9.14
C ILE A 88 -12.99 10.04 -9.73
N GLU A 89 -12.27 11.15 -9.54
CA GLU A 89 -12.58 12.44 -10.19
C GLU A 89 -12.56 12.31 -11.73
N ASP A 90 -11.65 11.50 -12.26
CA ASP A 90 -11.51 11.19 -13.68
C ASP A 90 -12.54 10.14 -14.17
N GLY A 91 -13.42 9.64 -13.29
CA GLY A 91 -14.54 8.75 -13.63
C GLY A 91 -14.30 7.25 -13.42
N SER A 92 -13.18 6.85 -12.81
CA SER A 92 -12.96 5.46 -12.40
C SER A 92 -13.85 5.09 -11.22
N THR A 93 -14.19 3.81 -11.07
CA THR A 93 -14.78 3.33 -9.82
C THR A 93 -13.73 3.33 -8.69
N ILE A 94 -14.17 3.31 -7.43
CA ILE A 94 -13.32 3.16 -6.24
C ILE A 94 -12.56 1.84 -6.32
N SER A 95 -13.23 0.72 -6.66
CA SER A 95 -12.55 -0.58 -6.78
C SER A 95 -11.47 -0.60 -7.88
N GLU A 96 -11.73 0.01 -9.03
CA GLU A 96 -10.75 0.16 -10.11
C GLU A 96 -9.57 1.03 -9.67
N ALA A 97 -9.84 2.17 -9.04
CA ALA A 97 -8.82 3.08 -8.54
C ALA A 97 -7.93 2.39 -7.50
N MET A 98 -8.52 1.63 -6.57
CA MET A 98 -7.78 0.87 -5.56
C MET A 98 -6.89 -0.21 -6.16
N SER A 99 -7.38 -0.96 -7.16
CA SER A 99 -6.59 -2.02 -7.81
C SER A 99 -5.33 -1.51 -8.52
N LYS A 100 -5.32 -0.23 -8.92
CA LYS A 100 -4.18 0.41 -9.60
C LYS A 100 -3.29 1.19 -8.63
N ALA A 101 -3.74 1.41 -7.40
CA ALA A 101 -3.00 2.14 -6.39
C ALA A 101 -1.95 1.25 -5.71
N SER A 102 -0.82 1.85 -5.32
CA SER A 102 0.28 1.16 -4.64
C SER A 102 0.02 0.85 -3.16
N ALA A 103 -1.16 1.17 -2.63
CA ALA A 103 -1.45 1.19 -1.19
C ALA A 103 -1.50 -0.19 -0.51
N GLY A 104 -1.22 -1.27 -1.22
CA GLY A 104 -1.21 -2.61 -0.65
C GLY A 104 -2.59 -3.09 -0.21
N PHE A 105 -3.68 -2.62 -0.83
CA PHE A 105 -5.01 -3.21 -0.57
C PHE A 105 -5.02 -4.66 -1.03
N SER A 106 -5.49 -5.58 -0.17
CA SER A 106 -5.65 -6.98 -0.56
C SER A 106 -6.76 -7.16 -1.59
N LEU A 107 -6.69 -8.24 -2.37
CA LEU A 107 -7.68 -8.53 -3.40
C LEU A 107 -9.09 -8.69 -2.81
N SER A 108 -9.21 -9.34 -1.66
CA SER A 108 -10.50 -9.52 -0.97
C SER A 108 -11.16 -8.19 -0.60
N VAL A 109 -10.37 -7.22 -0.12
CA VAL A 109 -10.89 -5.87 0.17
C VAL A 109 -11.41 -5.20 -1.10
N ILE A 110 -10.68 -5.31 -2.22
CA ILE A 110 -11.08 -4.72 -3.50
C ILE A 110 -12.38 -5.35 -4.02
N GLU A 111 -12.54 -6.68 -3.87
CA GLU A 111 -13.75 -7.40 -4.28
C GLU A 111 -14.98 -7.01 -3.46
N LEU A 112 -14.81 -6.83 -2.15
CA LEU A 112 -15.88 -6.33 -1.28
C LEU A 112 -16.26 -4.90 -1.63
N VAL A 113 -15.28 -4.01 -1.85
CA VAL A 113 -15.57 -2.63 -2.32
C VAL A 113 -16.32 -2.64 -3.65
N LYS A 114 -15.91 -3.49 -4.60
CA LYS A 114 -16.60 -3.65 -5.88
C LYS A 114 -18.05 -4.13 -5.69
N THR A 115 -18.29 -4.97 -4.69
CA THR A 115 -19.63 -5.42 -4.33
C THR A 115 -20.46 -4.27 -3.75
N ALA A 116 -19.88 -3.50 -2.84
CA ALA A 116 -20.50 -2.30 -2.26
C ALA A 116 -20.88 -1.26 -3.32
N GLU A 117 -20.03 -1.04 -4.30
CA GLU A 117 -20.30 -0.15 -5.44
C GLU A 117 -21.50 -0.60 -6.27
N LYS A 118 -21.61 -1.90 -6.53
CA LYS A 118 -22.67 -2.47 -7.36
C LYS A 118 -24.02 -2.51 -6.65
N THR A 119 -24.03 -2.84 -5.36
CA THR A 119 -25.27 -3.02 -4.58
C THR A 119 -25.73 -1.74 -3.89
N GLY A 120 -24.82 -0.78 -3.71
CA GLY A 120 -25.04 0.39 -2.86
C GLY A 120 -24.94 0.10 -1.36
N ALA A 121 -24.63 -1.14 -0.96
CA ALA A 121 -24.57 -1.58 0.44
C ALA A 121 -23.23 -1.19 1.12
N TRP A 122 -22.85 0.08 1.02
CA TRP A 122 -21.59 0.60 1.56
C TRP A 122 -21.46 0.40 3.07
N ASP A 123 -22.53 0.68 3.83
CA ASP A 123 -22.45 0.67 5.29
C ASP A 123 -22.20 -0.72 5.87
N GLU A 124 -22.83 -1.74 5.31
CA GLU A 124 -22.69 -3.14 5.72
C GLU A 124 -21.33 -3.70 5.29
N ILE A 125 -21.00 -3.56 4.02
CA ILE A 125 -19.79 -4.18 3.45
C ILE A 125 -18.51 -3.48 3.95
N LEU A 126 -18.51 -2.16 4.12
CA LEU A 126 -17.35 -1.49 4.71
C LEU A 126 -17.18 -1.83 6.19
N GLN A 127 -18.26 -2.13 6.91
CA GLN A 127 -18.16 -2.63 8.28
C GLN A 127 -17.51 -4.02 8.30
N GLU A 128 -17.94 -4.93 7.43
CA GLU A 128 -17.32 -6.25 7.25
C GLU A 128 -15.82 -6.14 6.92
N ILE A 129 -15.43 -5.23 6.03
CA ILE A 129 -14.02 -4.96 5.71
C ILE A 129 -13.26 -4.53 6.97
N VAL A 130 -13.80 -3.59 7.75
CA VAL A 130 -13.14 -3.09 8.97
C VAL A 130 -12.95 -4.22 9.97
N ASP A 131 -14.00 -5.01 10.22
CA ASP A 131 -13.97 -6.08 11.22
C ASP A 131 -12.99 -7.19 10.79
N GLY A 132 -13.04 -7.64 9.54
CA GLY A 132 -12.13 -8.67 9.04
C GLY A 132 -10.66 -8.23 8.96
N LEU A 133 -10.38 -6.92 8.80
CA LEU A 133 -9.01 -6.40 8.87
C LEU A 133 -8.49 -6.40 10.33
N GLU A 134 -9.35 -6.16 11.31
CA GLU A 134 -8.96 -6.17 12.72
C GLU A 134 -8.76 -7.58 13.26
N ASP A 135 -9.62 -8.51 12.85
CA ASP A 135 -9.55 -9.92 13.24
C ASP A 135 -8.44 -10.68 12.49
N GLY A 136 -7.87 -10.08 11.43
CA GLY A 136 -6.83 -10.69 10.61
C GLY A 136 -7.36 -11.76 9.65
N THR A 137 -8.65 -11.69 9.31
CA THR A 137 -9.32 -12.58 8.35
C THR A 137 -8.85 -12.34 6.91
N PHE A 138 -8.48 -11.10 6.58
CA PHE A 138 -7.94 -10.75 5.27
C PHE A 138 -6.41 -10.82 5.25
N ASP A 139 -5.84 -11.59 4.31
CA ASP A 139 -4.40 -11.82 4.10
C ASP A 139 -3.79 -10.98 2.96
#